data_AF-A0A7Y0NQZ6-F1
#
_entry.id   AF-A0A7Y0NQZ6-F1
#
_cell.length_a   1.000
_cell.length_b   1.000
_cell.length_c   1.000
_cell.angle_alpha   90.00
_cell.angle_beta   90.00
_cell.angle_gamma   90.00
#
_symmetry.space_group_name_H-M   'P 1'
#
loop_
_entity.id
_entity.type
_entity.pdbx_description
1 polymer ?
#
loop_
_entity_poly.entity_id
_entity_poly.type
_entity_poly.pdbx_seq_one_letter_code
_entity_poly.pdbx_strand_id
1 'polypeptide(L)' 'MEKEELLQTPINRLGFSTEFCKACNSMHFSTLKDITSLLPERLINKEGFSYSWLGELSAYLDKRGLLHLLQRP' A
#
# COMPACT_ATOMS: atom_id res chain seq x y z
N MET A 1 16.32 3.49 7.14
CA MET A 1 14.95 3.33 7.65
C MET A 1 14.72 1.85 7.83
N GLU A 2 14.43 1.44 9.06
CA GLU A 2 14.12 0.05 9.36
C GLU A 2 12.72 -0.30 8.81
N LYS A 3 12.46 -1.60 8.56
CA LYS A 3 11.20 -2.08 7.98
C LYS A 3 9.98 -1.61 8.80
N GLU A 4 10.10 -1.63 10.12
CA GLU A 4 9.02 -1.27 11.04
C GLU A 4 8.67 0.23 10.95
N GLU A 5 9.68 1.10 10.80
CA GLU A 5 9.49 2.53 10.59
C GLU A 5 8.75 2.81 9.27
N LEU A 6 9.14 2.11 8.21
CA LEU A 6 8.51 2.25 6.89
C LEU A 6 7.04 1.82 6.91
N LEU A 7 6.71 0.74 7.63
CA LEU A 7 5.34 0.26 7.75
C LEU A 7 4.44 1.25 8.51
N GLN A 8 4.97 1.92 9.53
CA GLN A 8 4.23 2.91 10.31
C GLN A 8 4.19 4.30 9.65
N THR A 9 4.98 4.52 8.60
CA THR A 9 5.03 5.82 7.93
C THR A 9 3.70 6.10 7.22
N PRO A 10 3.14 7.31 7.37
CA PRO A 10 1.95 7.72 6.64
C PRO A 10 2.12 7.65 5.13
N ILE A 11 1.10 7.18 4.41
CA ILE A 11 1.15 6.96 2.95
C ILE A 11 1.53 8.25 2.20
N ASN A 12 1.03 9.40 2.66
CA ASN A 12 1.35 10.71 2.07
C ASN A 12 2.80 11.18 2.27
N ARG A 13 3.60 10.49 3.10
CA ARG A 13 5.04 10.74 3.29
C ARG A 13 5.94 9.76 2.53
N LEU A 14 5.35 8.78 1.87
CA LEU A 14 6.09 7.72 1.18
C LEU A 14 6.38 8.04 -0.30
N GLY A 15 5.90 9.18 -0.81
CA GLY A 15 6.16 9.62 -2.18
C GLY A 15 5.27 8.97 -3.23
N PHE A 16 4.09 8.46 -2.82
CA PHE A 16 3.04 8.03 -3.74
C PHE A 16 2.36 9.23 -4.43
N SER A 17 1.68 8.95 -5.53
CA SER A 17 0.85 9.89 -6.27
C SER A 17 -0.30 10.42 -5.43
N THR A 18 -0.85 11.57 -5.85
CA THR A 18 -1.99 12.18 -5.16
C THR A 18 -3.23 11.30 -5.30
N GLU A 19 -3.39 10.66 -6.45
CA GLU A 19 -4.46 9.72 -6.77
C GLU A 19 -4.39 8.49 -5.86
N PHE A 20 -3.20 7.93 -5.67
CA PHE A 20 -2.98 6.82 -4.75
C PHE A 20 -3.34 7.21 -3.32
N CYS A 21 -2.86 8.37 -2.85
CA CYS A 21 -3.17 8.86 -1.51
C CYS A 21 -4.68 9.07 -1.29
N LYS A 22 -5.39 9.58 -2.29
CA LYS A 22 -6.86 9.75 -2.25
C LYS A 22 -7.58 8.40 -2.17
N ALA A 23 -7.17 7.42 -2.98
CA ALA A 23 -7.73 6.07 -2.95
C ALA A 23 -7.45 5.37 -1.62
N CYS A 24 -6.24 5.52 -1.06
CA CYS A 24 -5.95 5.03 0.29
C CYS A 24 -6.86 5.66 1.35
N ASN A 25 -7.09 6.97 1.27
CA ASN A 25 -7.99 7.65 2.20
C ASN A 25 -9.44 7.15 2.08
N SER A 26 -9.96 6.92 0.87
CA SER A 26 -11.31 6.36 0.68
C SER A 26 -11.42 4.92 1.19
N MET A 27 -10.31 4.17 1.21
CA MET A 27 -10.24 2.82 1.77
C MET A 27 -9.94 2.79 3.29
N HIS A 28 -9.81 3.96 3.92
CA HIS A 28 -9.40 4.15 5.32
C HIS A 28 -7.99 3.63 5.66
N PHE A 29 -7.06 3.68 4.69
CA PHE A 29 -5.65 3.37 4.90
C PHE A 29 -4.87 4.65 5.18
N SER A 30 -4.16 4.68 6.30
CA SER A 30 -3.32 5.82 6.70
C SER A 30 -1.83 5.49 6.57
N THR A 31 -1.45 4.23 6.76
CA THR A 31 -0.07 3.75 6.78
C THR A 31 0.13 2.57 5.83
N LEU A 32 1.38 2.27 5.49
CA LEU A 32 1.70 1.09 4.68
C LEU A 32 1.38 -0.22 5.41
N LYS A 33 1.42 -0.21 6.75
CA LYS A 33 1.00 -1.34 7.59
C LYS A 33 -0.47 -1.67 7.38
N ASP A 34 -1.34 -0.68 7.27
CA ASP A 34 -2.78 -0.91 7.07
C ASP A 34 -3.04 -1.70 5.78
N ILE A 35 -2.29 -1.37 4.72
CA ILE A 35 -2.40 -2.03 3.42
C ILE A 35 -1.82 -3.45 3.47
N THR A 36 -0.57 -3.58 3.94
CA THR A 36 0.18 -4.86 3.96
C THR A 36 -0.32 -5.85 5.02
N SER A 37 -1.19 -5.40 5.93
CA SER A 37 -1.88 -6.27 6.89
C SER A 37 -3.13 -6.94 6.32
N LEU A 38 -3.64 -6.47 5.17
CA LEU A 38 -4.78 -7.08 4.49
C LEU A 38 -4.36 -8.14 3.48
N LEU A 39 -5.22 -9.15 3.32
CA LEU A 39 -5.06 -10.14 2.27
C LEU A 39 -5.36 -9.51 0.90
N PRO A 40 -4.68 -9.95 -0.19
CA PRO A 40 -4.94 -9.45 -1.54
C PRO A 40 -6.41 -9.52 -1.95
N GLU A 41 -7.10 -10.61 -1.60
CA GLU A 41 -8.54 -10.80 -1.84
C GLU A 41 -9.41 -9.73 -1.17
N ARG A 42 -9.01 -9.23 0.00
CA ARG A 42 -9.74 -8.16 0.71
C ARG A 42 -9.47 -6.81 0.08
N LEU A 43 -8.25 -6.58 -0.40
CA LEU A 43 -7.87 -5.35 -1.09
C LEU A 43 -8.65 -5.19 -2.40
N ILE A 44 -8.74 -6.26 -3.21
CA ILE A 44 -9.43 -6.22 -4.51
C ILE A 44 -10.92 -5.87 -4.38
N ASN A 45 -11.54 -6.23 -3.24
CA ASN A 45 -12.96 -5.96 -2.98
C ASN A 45 -13.23 -4.61 -2.31
N LYS A 46 -12.21 -3.76 -2.06
CA LYS A 46 -12.40 -2.43 -1.45
C LYS A 46 -12.89 -1.42 -2.47
N GLU A 47 -13.89 -0.63 -2.10
CA GLU A 47 -14.30 0.53 -2.87
C GLU A 47 -13.14 1.54 -2.96
N GLY A 48 -12.73 1.88 -4.18
CA GLY A 48 -11.53 2.69 -4.45
C GLY A 48 -10.28 1.88 -4.82
N PHE A 49 -10.32 0.54 -4.75
CA PHE A 49 -9.29 -0.30 -5.34
C PHE A 49 -9.29 -0.18 -6.87
N SER A 50 -8.09 -0.18 -7.46
CA SER A 50 -7.91 -0.28 -8.92
C SER A 50 -6.60 -0.98 -9.26
N TYR A 51 -6.49 -1.50 -10.47
CA TYR A 51 -5.23 -2.09 -10.95
C TYR A 51 -4.09 -1.07 -11.04
N SER A 52 -4.39 0.19 -11.35
CA SER A 52 -3.41 1.28 -11.33
C SER A 52 -2.87 1.52 -9.93
N TRP A 53 -3.75 1.53 -8.92
CA TRP A 53 -3.38 1.62 -7.51
C TRP A 53 -2.48 0.46 -7.09
N LEU A 54 -2.85 -0.78 -7.45
CA LEU A 54 -2.04 -1.95 -7.14
C LEU A 54 -0.68 -1.91 -7.84
N GLY A 55 -0.62 -1.42 -9.09
CA GLY A 55 0.61 -1.28 -9.84
C GLY A 55 1.58 -0.30 -9.18
N GLU A 56 1.06 0.84 -8.70
CA GLU A 56 1.88 1.84 -7.99
C GLU A 56 2.42 1.31 -6.65
N LEU A 57 1.56 0.66 -5.85
CA LEU A 57 1.97 0.00 -4.61
C LEU A 57 3.05 -1.06 -4.86
N SER A 58 2.82 -1.92 -5.86
CA SER A 58 3.74 -3.00 -6.22
C SER A 58 5.08 -2.46 -6.68
N ALA A 59 5.10 -1.45 -7.56
CA ALA A 59 6.32 -0.80 -8.01
C ALA A 59 7.09 -0.12 -6.86
N TYR A 60 6.38 0.50 -5.92
CA TYR A 60 6.99 1.08 -4.73
C TYR A 60 7.63 0.03 -3.81
N LEU A 61 6.92 -1.06 -3.54
CA LEU A 61 7.41 -2.15 -2.70
C LEU A 61 8.58 -2.89 -3.36
N ASP A 62 8.51 -3.13 -4.67
CA ASP A 62 9.57 -3.80 -5.44
C ASP A 62 10.88 -3.01 -5.42
N LYS A 63 10.83 -1.69 -5.64
CA LYS A 63 12.00 -0.78 -5.51
C LYS A 63 12.67 -0.84 -4.14
N ARG A 64 11.97 -1.34 -3.11
CA ARG A 64 12.46 -1.46 -1.73
C ARG A 64 12.73 -2.92 -1.32
N GLY A 65 12.56 -3.89 -2.22
CA GLY A 65 12.71 -5.32 -1.91
C GLY A 65 11.61 -5.88 -1.00
N LEU A 66 10.45 -5.22 -0.94
CA LEU A 66 9.34 -5.52 -0.03
C LEU A 66 8.13 -6.13 -0.72
N LEU A 67 8.24 -6.53 -1.99
CA LEU A 67 7.12 -7.09 -2.75
C LEU A 67 6.53 -8.35 -2.10
N HIS A 68 7.36 -9.11 -1.38
CA HIS A 68 6.96 -10.27 -0.58
C HIS A 68 5.86 -9.97 0.45
N LEU A 69 5.67 -8.71 0.86
CA LEU A 69 4.62 -8.31 1.79
C LEU A 69 3.21 -8.47 1.21
N LEU A 70 3.06 -8.44 -0.12
CA LEU A 70 1.78 -8.66 -0.80
C LEU A 70 1.49 -10.15 -1.05
N GLN A 71 2.50 -11.00 -0.92
CA GLN A 71 2.45 -12.42 -1.29
C GLN A 71 2.30 -13.33 -0.06
N ARG A 72 1.66 -12.86 1.02
CA ARG A 72 1.51 -13.67 2.24
C ARG A 72 0.99 -15.08 1.89
N PRO A 73 1.59 -16.15 2.46
CA PRO A 73 1.13 -17.52 2.26
C PRO A 73 -0.26 -17.74 2.85
#